data_AF-A0A2I0PR67-F1
#
_entry.id   AF-A0A2I0PR67-F1
#
_cell.length_a   1.000
_cell.length_b   1.000
_cell.length_c   1.000
_cell.angle_alpha   90.00
_cell.angle_beta   90.00
_cell.angle_gamma   90.00
#
_symmetry.space_group_name_H-M   'P 1'
#
loop_
_entity.id
_entity.type
_entity.pdbx_description
1 polymer ?
#
loop_
_entity_poly.entity_id
_entity_poly.type
_entity_poly.pdbx_seq_one_letter_code
_entity_poly.pdbx_strand_id
1 'polypeptide(L)' 'MDSLSLEQYREMVNEIIEFKNQKGVMPEYTIVDGCRIEKDSYIDMIERVNKFILEMRRNPRSVEIES' A
#
# COMPACT_ATOMS: atom_id res chain seq x y z
N MET A 1 0.31 -7.21 -14.96
CA MET A 1 0.26 -6.06 -14.06
C MET A 1 -0.74 -6.42 -12.99
N ASP A 2 -0.25 -6.77 -11.81
CA ASP A 2 -1.11 -6.98 -10.65
C ASP A 2 -1.51 -5.62 -10.10
N SER A 3 -2.76 -5.49 -9.68
CA SER A 3 -3.30 -4.22 -9.18
C SER A 3 -4.17 -4.46 -7.96
N LEU A 4 -4.01 -3.64 -6.93
CA LEU A 4 -4.89 -3.63 -5.78
C LEU A 4 -6.10 -2.75 -6.06
N SER A 5 -7.28 -3.25 -5.70
CA SER A 5 -8.44 -2.40 -5.50
C SER A 5 -8.18 -1.39 -4.38
N LEU A 6 -8.94 -0.29 -4.36
CA LEU A 6 -8.82 0.71 -3.30
C LEU A 6 -9.10 0.12 -1.91
N GLU A 7 -10.00 -0.87 -1.82
CA GLU A 7 -10.31 -1.57 -0.57
C GLU A 7 -9.10 -2.38 -0.08
N GLN A 8 -8.54 -3.23 -0.93
CA GLN A 8 -7.35 -4.02 -0.62
C GLN A 8 -6.14 -3.13 -0.25
N TYR A 9 -5.94 -2.03 -0.97
CA TYR A 9 -4.90 -1.06 -0.62
C TYR A 9 -5.12 -0.46 0.77
N ARG A 10 -6.36 -0.10 1.12
CA ARG A 10 -6.68 0.47 2.45
C ARG A 10 -6.50 -0.55 3.56
N GLU A 11 -6.90 -1.79 3.35
CA GLU A 11 -6.65 -2.89 4.28
C GLU A 11 -5.15 -3.10 4.50
N MET A 12 -4.38 -3.22 3.41
CA MET A 12 -2.92 -3.34 3.46
C MET A 12 -2.27 -2.20 4.29
N VAL A 13 -2.66 -0.95 4.02
CA VAL A 13 -2.13 0.21 4.74
C VAL A 13 -2.50 0.17 6.22
N ASN A 14 -3.75 -0.21 6.54
CA ASN A 14 -4.18 -0.37 7.93
C ASN A 14 -3.36 -1.43 8.66
N GLU A 15 -3.16 -2.61 8.06
CA GLU A 15 -2.34 -3.67 8.64
C GLU A 15 -0.89 -3.22 8.89
N ILE A 16 -0.29 -2.50 7.94
CA ILE A 16 1.06 -1.92 8.08
C ILE A 16 1.10 -0.95 9.27
N ILE A 17 0.09 -0.09 9.42
CA ILE A 17 0.00 0.89 10.51
C ILE A 17 -0.21 0.18 11.85
N GLU A 18 -1.08 -0.82 11.91
CA GLU A 18 -1.31 -1.61 13.13
C GLU A 18 -0.05 -2.35 13.55
N PHE A 19 0.64 -2.99 12.61
CA PHE A 19 1.93 -3.63 12.85
C PHE A 19 2.96 -2.64 13.41
N LYS A 20 3.06 -1.45 12.78
CA LYS A 20 3.95 -0.38 13.24
C LYS A 20 3.60 0.09 14.65
N ASN A 21 2.31 0.24 14.97
CA ASN A 21 1.87 0.65 16.30
C ASN A 21 2.20 -0.42 17.37
N GLN A 22 2.17 -1.70 17.02
CA GLN A 22 2.47 -2.80 17.94
C GLN A 22 3.97 -3.06 18.11
N LYS A 23 4.77 -2.93 17.04
CA LYS A 23 6.19 -3.30 17.01
C LYS A 23 7.14 -2.11 17.03
N GLY A 24 6.65 -0.90 16.79
CA GLY A 24 7.47 0.31 16.63
C GLY A 24 8.20 0.42 15.29
N VAL A 25 8.09 -0.60 14.42
CA VAL A 25 8.78 -0.69 13.12
C VAL A 25 7.80 -1.12 12.04
N MET A 26 8.06 -0.73 10.79
CA MET A 26 7.27 -1.20 9.63
C MET A 26 7.61 -2.66 9.29
N PRO A 27 6.63 -3.46 8.82
CA PRO A 27 6.86 -4.85 8.43
C PRO A 27 7.79 -4.94 7.21
N GLU A 28 8.62 -5.97 7.09
CA GLU A 28 9.54 -6.12 5.94
C GLU A 28 8.81 -6.47 4.64
N TYR A 29 7.62 -7.06 4.74
CA TYR A 29 6.73 -7.33 3.63
C TYR A 29 5.29 -7.38 4.14
N THR A 30 4.33 -7.27 3.22
CA THR A 30 2.91 -7.54 3.48
C THR A 30 2.39 -8.56 2.48
N ILE A 31 1.31 -9.25 2.81
CA ILE A 31 0.66 -10.23 1.93
C ILE A 31 -0.76 -9.76 1.67
N VAL A 32 -1.05 -9.42 0.42
CA VAL A 32 -2.39 -8.98 -0.01
C VAL A 32 -2.89 -9.97 -1.05
N ASP A 33 -4.02 -10.63 -0.77
CA ASP A 33 -4.63 -11.63 -1.67
C ASP A 33 -3.65 -12.73 -2.13
N GLY A 34 -2.79 -13.18 -1.22
CA GLY A 34 -1.74 -14.17 -1.52
C GLY A 34 -0.51 -13.63 -2.25
N CYS A 35 -0.50 -12.36 -2.65
CA CYS A 35 0.66 -11.70 -3.23
C CYS A 35 1.52 -11.08 -2.14
N ARG A 36 2.79 -11.47 -2.08
CA ARG A 36 3.79 -10.87 -1.19
C ARG A 36 4.32 -9.58 -1.82
N ILE A 37 4.17 -8.48 -1.10
CA ILE A 37 4.66 -7.15 -1.49
C ILE A 37 5.77 -6.77 -0.52
N GLU A 38 6.98 -6.59 -1.04
CA GLU A 38 8.13 -6.16 -0.24
C GLU A 38 7.98 -4.73 0.26
N LYS A 39 8.74 -4.38 1.30
CA LYS A 39 8.71 -3.06 1.92
C LYS A 39 8.94 -1.91 0.96
N ASP A 40 9.95 -2.01 0.12
CA ASP A 40 10.26 -0.93 -0.82
C ASP A 40 9.11 -0.74 -1.83
N SER A 41 8.48 -1.84 -2.27
CA SER A 41 7.33 -1.81 -3.18
C SER A 41 6.10 -1.18 -2.54
N TYR A 42 5.69 -1.59 -1.33
CA TYR A 42 4.50 -1.00 -0.72
C TYR A 42 4.72 0.46 -0.29
N ILE A 43 5.95 0.85 0.07
CA ILE A 43 6.28 2.26 0.37
C ILE A 43 6.11 3.10 -0.89
N ASP A 44 6.69 2.67 -2.00
CA ASP A 44 6.57 3.37 -3.28
C ASP A 44 5.10 3.45 -3.74
N MET A 45 4.32 2.39 -3.55
CA MET A 45 2.88 2.42 -3.81
C MET A 45 2.16 3.48 -2.96
N ILE A 46 2.46 3.56 -1.65
CA ILE A 46 1.89 4.57 -0.75
C ILE A 46 2.29 5.98 -1.19
N GLU A 47 3.54 6.19 -1.58
CA GLU A 47 4.02 7.49 -2.07
C GLU A 47 3.33 7.91 -3.37
N ARG A 48 3.17 6.99 -4.33
CA ARG A 48 2.45 7.24 -5.59
C ARG A 48 0.98 7.59 -5.33
N VAL A 49 0.31 6.87 -4.43
CA VAL A 49 -1.09 7.17 -4.05
C VAL A 49 -1.18 8.54 -3.38
N ASN A 50 -0.29 8.85 -2.45
CA ASN A 50 -0.27 10.16 -1.78
C ASN A 50 -0.04 11.29 -2.78
N LYS A 51 0.91 11.13 -3.69
CA LYS A 51 1.17 12.09 -4.76
C LYS A 51 -0.06 12.28 -5.66
N PHE A 52 -0.70 11.19 -6.06
CA PHE A 52 -1.92 11.23 -6.87
C PHE A 52 -3.05 12.00 -6.15
N ILE A 53 -3.27 11.73 -4.86
CA ILE A 53 -4.29 12.41 -4.05
C ILE A 53 -3.99 13.92 -3.95
N LEU A 54 -2.73 14.29 -3.75
CA LEU A 54 -2.30 15.68 -3.65
C LEU A 54 -2.49 16.44 -4.97
N GLU A 55 -2.12 15.84 -6.09
CA GLU A 55 -2.19 16.46 -7.42
C GLU A 55 -3.62 16.51 -7.97
N MET A 56 -4.35 15.40 -7.90
CA MET A 56 -5.67 15.25 -8.51
C MET A 56 -6.82 15.64 -7.58
N ARG A 57 -6.57 15.81 -6.26
CA ARG A 57 -7.59 16.01 -5.22
C ARG A 57 -8.68 14.94 -5.21
N ARG A 58 -8.37 13.74 -5.70
CA ARG A 58 -9.28 12.60 -5.85
C ARG A 58 -8.56 11.30 -5.48
N ASN A 59 -9.31 10.32 -5.02
CA ASN A 59 -8.77 8.98 -4.76
C ASN A 59 -8.53 8.22 -6.08
N PRO A 60 -7.43 7.46 -6.18
CA PRO A 60 -7.22 6.55 -7.29
C PRO A 60 -8.30 5.47 -7.31
N ARG A 61 -8.63 4.97 -8.51
CA ARG A 61 -9.60 3.87 -8.67
C ARG A 61 -8.98 2.51 -8.31
N SER A 62 -7.71 2.34 -8.61
CA SER A 62 -6.89 1.16 -8.36
C SER A 62 -5.45 1.59 -8.18
N VAL A 63 -4.65 0.76 -7.50
CA VAL A 63 -3.23 0.99 -7.26
C VAL A 63 -2.45 -0.13 -7.93
N GLU A 64 -1.56 0.22 -8.85
CA GLU A 64 -0.76 -0.77 -9.58
C GLU A 64 0.41 -1.25 -8.73
N ILE A 65 0.61 -2.57 -8.70
CA ILE A 65 1.79 -3.20 -8.10
C ILE A 65 2.84 -3.24 -9.21
N GLU A 66 3.78 -2.30 -9.19
CA GLU A 66 4.98 -2.41 -10.03
C GLU A 66 5.92 -3.41 -9.34
N SER A 67 6.13 -4.56 -9.98
CA SER A 67 7.13 -5.56 -9.61
C SER A 67 8.49 -5.23 -10.20
#